data_AF-C5KKS2-F1
#
_entry.id   AF-C5KKS2-F1
#
_cell.length_a   1.000
_cell.length_b   1.000
_cell.length_c   1.000
_cell.angle_alpha   90.00
_cell.angle_beta   90.00
_cell.angle_gamma   90.00
#
_symmetry.space_group_name_H-M   'P 1'
#
loop_
_entity.id
_entity.type
_entity.pdbx_description
1 polymer ?
#
loop_
_entity_poly.entity_id
_entity_poly.type
_entity_poly.pdbx_seq_one_letter_code
_entity_poly.pdbx_strand_id
1 'polypeptide(L)'
;IQAADSLVDYVNVLAGTSNTYELSTGGATPLMGRPFGFNHWSVQTEPDHATVRYFNPASRSFYGVRCTHQPSIWIGDYGYFLVNAIISHDGLQQSVSFAPLQTTYKPHYFKSSALYPGNADMGGARIEMTPTEHAAFFRFSFPPK
;
A
#
# COMPACT_ATOMS: atom_id res chain seq x y z
N ILE A 1 20.71 -12.98 10.42
CA ILE A 1 20.45 -11.63 9.87
C ILE A 1 21.10 -11.63 8.49
N GLN A 2 20.31 -11.60 7.42
CA GLN A 2 20.88 -11.47 6.07
C GLN A 2 21.58 -10.11 6.01
N ALA A 3 22.84 -10.06 5.58
CA ALA A 3 23.59 -8.81 5.50
C ALA A 3 22.83 -7.84 4.57
N ALA A 4 22.62 -6.62 5.03
CA ALA A 4 22.04 -5.56 4.22
C ALA A 4 23.11 -5.01 3.29
N ASP A 5 22.82 -4.97 1.99
CA ASP A 5 23.76 -4.46 0.99
C ASP A 5 23.81 -2.93 0.97
N SER A 6 22.78 -2.25 1.51
CA SER A 6 22.74 -0.80 1.63
C SER A 6 22.03 -0.30 2.89
N LEU A 7 22.24 0.97 3.26
CA LEU A 7 21.58 1.58 4.42
C LEU A 7 20.05 1.61 4.30
N VAL A 8 19.51 1.69 3.09
CA VAL A 8 18.05 1.75 2.90
C VAL A 8 17.37 0.41 3.24
N ASP A 9 18.12 -0.68 3.27
CA ASP A 9 17.57 -2.01 3.58
C ASP A 9 17.17 -2.17 5.05
N TYR A 10 17.76 -1.36 5.94
CA TYR A 10 17.39 -1.29 7.34
C TYR A 10 16.10 -0.51 7.59
N VAL A 11 15.62 0.27 6.62
CA VAL A 11 14.44 1.11 6.79
C VAL A 11 13.18 0.26 6.79
N ASN A 12 12.41 0.36 7.88
CA ASN A 12 11.09 -0.24 8.02
C ASN A 12 10.01 0.85 7.95
N VAL A 13 9.35 0.98 6.79
CA VAL A 13 8.26 1.96 6.60
C VAL A 13 6.97 1.59 7.36
N LEU A 14 6.88 0.38 7.92
CA LEU A 14 5.75 -0.03 8.77
C LEU A 14 5.94 0.35 10.25
N ALA A 15 7.11 0.90 10.61
CA ALA A 15 7.33 1.36 11.97
C ALA A 15 6.33 2.48 12.33
N GLY A 16 5.61 2.30 13.45
CA GLY A 16 4.64 3.28 13.93
C GLY A 16 3.32 3.36 13.15
N THR A 17 3.01 2.38 12.28
CA THR A 17 1.74 2.34 11.52
C THR A 17 0.61 1.58 12.22
N SER A 18 0.93 0.86 13.30
CA SER A 18 -0.03 0.08 14.09
C SER A 18 -0.71 0.96 15.14
N ASN A 19 -1.62 1.82 14.68
CA ASN A 19 -2.34 2.77 15.54
C ASN A 19 -3.82 2.38 15.65
N THR A 20 -4.42 2.62 16.81
CA THR A 20 -5.87 2.71 16.98
C THR A 20 -6.26 4.16 17.24
N TYR A 21 -7.56 4.45 17.36
CA TYR A 21 -8.01 5.79 17.71
C TYR A 21 -7.56 6.18 19.14
N GLU A 22 -7.59 5.21 20.06
CA GLU A 22 -7.29 5.38 21.48
C GLU A 22 -5.78 5.38 21.77
N LEU A 23 -4.99 4.70 20.94
CA LEU A 23 -3.55 4.52 21.17
C LEU A 23 -2.74 4.66 19.88
N SER A 24 -1.82 5.62 19.90
CA SER A 24 -0.81 5.80 18.86
C SER A 24 0.48 5.06 19.23
N THR A 25 1.05 4.36 18.26
CA THR A 25 2.43 3.81 18.30
C THR A 25 3.39 4.60 17.42
N GLY A 26 2.97 5.79 16.96
CA GLY A 26 3.75 6.70 16.14
C GLY A 26 2.90 7.56 15.21
N GLY A 27 1.68 7.11 14.87
CA GLY A 27 0.78 7.83 13.97
C GLY A 27 1.28 7.88 12.52
N ALA A 28 2.25 7.03 12.17
CA ALA A 28 2.84 7.00 10.85
C ALA A 28 1.97 6.23 9.85
N THR A 29 2.27 6.44 8.57
CA THR A 29 1.67 5.70 7.45
C THR A 29 2.83 5.21 6.59
N PRO A 30 2.77 4.02 5.96
CA PRO A 30 3.90 3.51 5.21
C PRO A 30 4.03 4.30 3.91
N LEU A 31 4.96 5.24 3.86
CA LEU A 31 5.21 6.07 2.70
C LEU A 31 6.34 5.49 1.86
N MET A 32 6.09 5.36 0.57
CA MET A 32 7.05 5.11 -0.48
C MET A 32 7.20 6.39 -1.30
N GLY A 33 8.42 6.89 -1.45
CA GLY A 33 8.68 8.14 -2.14
C GLY A 33 10.15 8.52 -2.15
N ARG A 34 10.45 9.56 -2.93
CA ARG A 34 11.74 10.25 -2.84
C ARG A 34 11.74 11.14 -1.59
N PRO A 35 12.91 11.37 -0.96
CA PRO A 35 13.01 12.37 0.11
C PRO A 35 12.43 13.70 -0.36
N PHE A 36 11.47 14.26 0.37
CA PHE A 36 10.78 15.51 0.03
C PHE A 36 10.05 15.49 -1.32
N GLY A 37 9.63 14.30 -1.79
CA GLY A 37 8.84 14.17 -3.01
C GLY A 37 7.51 14.93 -2.93
N PHE A 38 7.04 15.44 -4.06
CA PHE A 38 5.73 16.06 -4.18
C PHE A 38 4.63 15.03 -3.93
N ASN A 39 4.73 13.86 -4.58
CA ASN A 39 3.84 12.74 -4.39
C ASN A 39 4.49 11.67 -3.50
N HIS A 40 3.82 11.30 -2.42
CA HIS A 40 4.11 10.04 -1.72
C HIS A 40 3.09 8.98 -2.13
N TRP A 41 3.49 7.73 -1.99
CA TRP A 41 2.65 6.58 -2.30
C TRP A 41 2.52 5.69 -1.07
N SER A 42 1.33 5.17 -0.84
CA SER A 42 1.07 4.27 0.28
C SER A 42 0.07 3.19 -0.10
N VAL A 43 -0.01 2.15 0.70
CA VAL A 43 -1.04 1.11 0.54
C VAL A 43 -2.29 1.54 1.27
N GLN A 44 -3.45 1.37 0.63
CA GLN A 44 -4.74 1.54 1.28
C GLN A 44 -5.37 0.17 1.55
N THR A 45 -5.61 -0.11 2.83
CA THR A 45 -6.20 -1.37 3.31
C THR A 45 -7.56 -1.19 4.00
N GLU A 46 -7.96 0.05 4.23
CA GLU A 46 -9.25 0.41 4.79
C GLU A 46 -10.07 1.19 3.74
N PRO A 47 -11.40 1.07 3.73
CA PRO A 47 -12.24 1.80 2.77
C PRO A 47 -12.08 3.31 2.96
N ASP A 48 -12.06 4.03 1.84
CA ASP A 48 -12.21 5.49 1.85
C ASP A 48 -13.56 5.80 2.54
N HIS A 49 -13.63 6.84 3.36
CA HIS A 49 -14.81 7.28 4.14
C HIS A 49 -15.02 6.67 5.54
N ALA A 50 -14.42 5.53 5.91
CA ALA A 50 -14.61 4.99 7.26
C ALA A 50 -13.80 5.74 8.33
N THR A 51 -12.57 6.15 7.99
CA THR A 51 -11.71 6.92 8.89
C THR A 51 -10.70 7.76 8.07
N VAL A 52 -10.08 8.75 8.70
CA VAL A 52 -8.86 9.44 8.21
C VAL A 52 -7.64 8.50 8.10
N ARG A 53 -7.75 7.25 8.58
CA ARG A 53 -6.71 6.23 8.54
C ARG A 53 -7.03 5.23 7.42
N TYR A 54 -6.33 5.37 6.29
CA TYR A 54 -6.51 4.47 5.15
C TYR A 54 -5.67 3.18 5.24
N PHE A 55 -4.72 3.09 6.17
CA PHE A 55 -3.80 1.96 6.30
C PHE A 55 -3.86 1.29 7.67
N ASN A 56 -3.94 -0.04 7.65
CA ASN A 56 -3.90 -0.91 8.81
C ASN A 56 -3.03 -2.13 8.52
N PRO A 57 -1.90 -2.33 9.23
CA PRO A 57 -0.97 -3.42 8.93
C PRO A 57 -1.58 -4.82 9.16
N ALA A 58 -2.65 -4.92 9.96
CA ALA A 58 -3.36 -6.17 10.22
C ALA A 58 -4.51 -6.45 9.22
N SER A 59 -4.91 -5.47 8.40
CA SER A 59 -6.02 -5.64 7.46
C SER A 59 -5.63 -6.58 6.32
N ARG A 60 -6.60 -7.39 5.90
CA ARG A 60 -6.48 -8.34 4.79
C ARG A 60 -7.23 -7.87 3.55
N SER A 61 -7.61 -6.61 3.53
CA SER A 61 -8.21 -5.94 2.37
C SER A 61 -7.19 -5.05 1.71
N PHE A 62 -7.21 -4.98 0.37
CA PHE A 62 -6.40 -4.05 -0.41
C PHE A 62 -7.29 -3.32 -1.40
N TYR A 63 -7.37 -2.01 -1.24
CA TYR A 63 -8.15 -1.13 -2.12
C TYR A 63 -7.29 -0.55 -3.25
N GLY A 64 -5.98 -0.46 -3.04
CA GLY A 64 -5.05 0.03 -4.04
C GLY A 64 -3.79 0.64 -3.43
N VAL A 65 -2.92 1.10 -4.32
CA VAL A 65 -1.83 2.01 -3.97
C VAL A 65 -2.35 3.44 -4.12
N ARG A 66 -2.33 4.18 -3.02
CA ARG A 66 -2.79 5.56 -2.90
C ARG A 66 -1.65 6.52 -3.17
N CYS A 67 -1.81 7.43 -4.11
CA CYS A 67 -1.02 8.66 -4.16
C CYS A 67 -1.56 9.59 -3.08
N THR A 68 -0.74 10.07 -2.16
CA THR A 68 -1.18 10.73 -0.92
C THR A 68 -0.30 11.92 -0.57
N HIS A 69 -0.93 12.91 0.06
CA HIS A 69 -0.28 14.08 0.66
C HIS A 69 -0.60 14.20 2.15
N GLN A 70 -1.15 13.15 2.75
CA GLN A 70 -1.57 13.14 4.14
C GLN A 70 -0.36 13.26 5.07
N PRO A 71 -0.23 14.34 5.86
CA PRO A 71 0.88 14.49 6.80
C PRO A 71 0.59 13.81 8.14
N SER A 72 -0.68 13.65 8.51
CA SER A 72 -1.13 12.92 9.69
C SER A 72 -2.61 12.57 9.59
N ILE A 73 -3.08 11.67 10.46
CA ILE A 73 -4.51 11.35 10.57
C ILE A 73 -5.38 12.55 10.95
N TRP A 74 -4.85 13.52 11.68
CA TRP A 74 -5.62 14.67 12.16
C TRP A 74 -5.87 15.73 11.10
N ILE A 75 -4.94 15.87 10.15
CA ILE A 75 -5.04 16.83 9.04
C ILE A 75 -5.83 16.23 7.88
N GLY A 76 -5.75 14.91 7.69
CA GLY A 76 -6.34 14.23 6.54
C GLY A 76 -5.51 14.39 5.27
N ASP A 77 -6.10 14.00 4.14
CA ASP A 77 -5.43 13.91 2.84
C ASP A 77 -6.09 14.83 1.81
N TYR A 78 -5.36 15.18 0.76
CA TYR A 78 -5.83 15.99 -0.35
C TYR A 78 -5.17 15.57 -1.66
N GLY A 79 -5.82 15.85 -2.80
CA GLY A 79 -5.25 15.55 -4.13
C GLY A 79 -4.89 14.07 -4.34
N TYR A 80 -5.51 13.17 -3.58
CA TYR A 80 -5.17 11.76 -3.58
C TYR A 80 -6.01 10.98 -4.60
N PHE A 81 -5.48 9.85 -5.03
CA PHE A 81 -6.22 8.88 -5.84
C PHE A 81 -5.64 7.47 -5.59
N LEU A 82 -6.41 6.45 -5.94
CA LEU A 82 -5.99 5.06 -5.82
C LEU A 82 -5.74 4.45 -7.20
N VAL A 83 -4.71 3.62 -7.28
CA VAL A 83 -4.42 2.76 -8.43
C VAL A 83 -4.50 1.31 -7.97
N ASN A 84 -5.34 0.52 -8.64
CA ASN A 84 -5.48 -0.90 -8.38
C ASN A 84 -5.75 -1.66 -9.68
N ALA A 85 -5.42 -2.94 -9.69
CA ALA A 85 -5.72 -3.87 -10.78
C ALA A 85 -6.50 -5.04 -10.19
N ILE A 86 -7.80 -5.10 -10.51
CA ILE A 86 -8.72 -6.10 -9.99
C ILE A 86 -9.23 -6.93 -11.18
N ILE A 87 -9.12 -8.25 -11.09
CA ILE A 87 -9.81 -9.17 -11.98
C ILE A 87 -11.16 -9.47 -11.33
N SER A 88 -12.27 -9.06 -11.94
CA SER A 88 -13.61 -9.35 -11.41
C SER A 88 -14.42 -10.15 -12.43
N HIS A 89 -15.12 -11.18 -11.95
CA HIS A 89 -16.07 -11.96 -12.76
C HIS A 89 -17.51 -11.46 -12.53
N ASP A 90 -17.81 -11.02 -11.30
CA ASP A 90 -19.15 -10.64 -10.87
C ASP A 90 -19.16 -9.19 -10.37
N GLY A 91 -19.38 -8.24 -11.28
CA GLY A 91 -19.63 -6.83 -10.97
C GLY A 91 -18.40 -6.03 -10.49
N LEU A 92 -18.67 -4.83 -9.98
CA LEU A 92 -17.64 -3.90 -9.52
C LEU A 92 -17.13 -4.32 -8.13
N GLN A 93 -15.85 -4.67 -8.04
CA GLN A 93 -15.16 -4.93 -6.79
C GLN A 93 -14.27 -3.74 -6.45
N GLN A 94 -14.34 -3.24 -5.22
CA GLN A 94 -13.53 -2.09 -4.75
C GLN A 94 -12.24 -2.52 -4.04
N SER A 95 -12.20 -3.75 -3.54
CA SER A 95 -11.05 -4.31 -2.84
C SER A 95 -10.85 -5.77 -3.18
N VAL A 96 -9.62 -6.24 -2.97
CA VAL A 96 -9.21 -7.64 -3.13
C VAL A 96 -8.61 -8.15 -1.83
N SER A 97 -8.55 -9.47 -1.67
CA SER A 97 -7.85 -10.06 -0.53
C SER A 97 -6.36 -9.74 -0.61
N PHE A 98 -5.76 -9.50 0.57
CA PHE A 98 -4.40 -9.02 0.72
C PHE A 98 -3.62 -9.88 1.69
N ALA A 99 -2.35 -10.14 1.36
CA ALA A 99 -1.40 -10.82 2.23
C ALA A 99 -0.31 -9.83 2.69
N PRO A 100 -0.49 -9.11 3.81
CA PRO A 100 0.48 -8.13 4.29
C PRO A 100 1.88 -8.73 4.52
N LEU A 101 1.94 -9.97 5.01
CA LEU A 101 3.19 -10.66 5.31
C LEU A 101 3.98 -11.10 4.05
N GLN A 102 3.32 -11.21 2.90
CA GLN A 102 3.96 -11.53 1.62
C GLN A 102 4.21 -10.27 0.77
N THR A 103 3.97 -9.09 1.34
CA THR A 103 4.14 -7.80 0.68
C THR A 103 5.45 -7.17 1.08
N THR A 104 6.21 -6.71 0.09
CA THR A 104 7.46 -5.98 0.30
C THR A 104 7.16 -4.48 0.36
N TYR A 105 7.56 -3.86 1.46
CA TYR A 105 7.49 -2.42 1.66
C TYR A 105 8.91 -1.87 1.83
N LYS A 106 9.37 -1.08 0.86
CA LYS A 106 10.64 -0.35 0.92
C LYS A 106 10.38 1.11 0.54
N PRO A 107 11.16 2.08 1.06
CA PRO A 107 10.94 3.49 0.73
C PRO A 107 10.91 3.78 -0.78
N HIS A 108 11.69 3.03 -1.56
CA HIS A 108 11.83 3.20 -3.00
C HIS A 108 11.09 2.13 -3.84
N TYR A 109 10.43 1.18 -3.20
CA TYR A 109 9.86 0.03 -3.90
C TYR A 109 8.73 -0.66 -3.13
N PHE A 110 7.64 -0.89 -3.84
CA PHE A 110 6.50 -1.65 -3.35
C PHE A 110 6.28 -2.88 -4.23
N LYS A 111 5.98 -4.03 -3.60
CA LYS A 111 5.57 -5.24 -4.31
C LYS A 111 4.59 -6.04 -3.48
N SER A 112 3.44 -6.37 -4.06
CA SER A 112 2.51 -7.34 -3.47
C SER A 112 2.18 -8.43 -4.47
N SER A 113 2.34 -9.69 -4.02
CA SER A 113 2.15 -10.90 -4.82
C SER A 113 0.99 -11.74 -4.26
N ALA A 114 -0.23 -11.20 -4.21
CA ALA A 114 -1.42 -11.93 -3.74
C ALA A 114 -2.67 -11.04 -3.74
N LEU A 115 -2.99 -10.40 -4.87
CA LEU A 115 -4.25 -9.67 -5.01
C LEU A 115 -5.31 -10.62 -5.56
N TYR A 116 -6.02 -11.31 -4.66
CA TYR A 116 -6.99 -12.32 -5.04
C TYR A 116 -8.40 -11.74 -5.16
N PRO A 117 -9.09 -11.97 -6.28
CA PRO A 117 -10.53 -11.75 -6.36
C PRO A 117 -11.26 -12.91 -5.69
N GLY A 118 -11.39 -12.84 -4.37
CA GLY A 118 -12.28 -13.71 -3.58
C GLY A 118 -11.83 -15.16 -3.35
N ASN A 119 -10.97 -15.75 -4.19
CA ASN A 119 -10.42 -17.10 -3.98
C ASN A 119 -8.91 -17.15 -4.28
N ALA A 120 -8.13 -17.73 -3.35
CA ALA A 120 -6.68 -17.93 -3.47
C ALA A 120 -6.29 -18.83 -4.66
N ASP A 121 -7.20 -19.71 -5.11
CA ASP A 121 -7.01 -20.62 -6.25
C ASP A 121 -7.09 -19.89 -7.61
N MET A 122 -7.62 -18.66 -7.61
CA MET A 122 -7.73 -17.69 -8.72
C MET A 122 -6.47 -17.46 -9.57
N GLY A 123 -5.31 -17.57 -8.93
CA GLY A 123 -4.13 -16.79 -9.34
C GLY A 123 -4.37 -15.29 -9.06
N GLY A 124 -3.58 -14.69 -8.17
CA GLY A 124 -3.70 -13.27 -7.85
C GLY A 124 -2.97 -12.39 -8.87
N ALA A 125 -3.43 -11.16 -9.05
CA ALA A 125 -2.62 -10.14 -9.74
C ALA A 125 -1.43 -9.76 -8.85
N ARG A 126 -0.29 -9.47 -9.48
CA ARG A 126 0.86 -8.87 -8.81
C ARG A 126 0.96 -7.41 -9.19
N ILE A 127 1.22 -6.58 -8.19
CA ILE A 127 1.48 -5.15 -8.36
C ILE A 127 2.88 -4.84 -7.86
N GLU A 128 3.61 -4.07 -8.65
CA GLU A 128 4.90 -3.49 -8.29
C GLU A 128 4.88 -2.00 -8.61
N MET A 129 5.50 -1.21 -7.74
CA MET A 129 5.55 0.23 -7.92
C MET A 129 6.90 0.79 -7.44
N THR A 130 7.43 1.75 -8.20
CA THR A 130 8.57 2.58 -7.78
C THR A 130 8.27 4.06 -7.99
N PRO A 131 8.48 4.91 -6.96
CA PRO A 131 8.13 6.31 -7.01
C PRO A 131 9.27 7.20 -7.54
N THR A 132 8.90 8.31 -8.17
CA THR A 132 9.75 9.48 -8.40
C THR A 132 9.25 10.65 -7.53
N GLU A 133 9.75 11.87 -7.74
CA GLU A 133 9.26 13.03 -6.99
C GLU A 133 7.81 13.41 -7.35
N HIS A 134 7.41 13.22 -8.61
CA HIS A 134 6.10 13.67 -9.12
C HIS A 134 5.29 12.56 -9.81
N ALA A 135 5.84 11.36 -9.94
CA ALA A 135 5.19 10.24 -10.61
C ALA A 135 5.51 8.90 -9.92
N ALA A 136 4.96 7.82 -10.45
CA ALA A 136 5.42 6.47 -10.15
C ALA A 136 5.27 5.58 -11.38
N PHE A 137 6.13 4.58 -11.49
CA PHE A 137 5.97 3.51 -12.46
C PHE A 137 5.29 2.32 -11.80
N PHE A 138 4.20 1.86 -12.40
CA PHE A 138 3.49 0.67 -11.99
C PHE A 138 3.73 -0.46 -12.98
N ARG A 139 3.95 -1.66 -12.45
CA ARG A 139 3.94 -2.90 -13.22
C ARG A 139 2.88 -3.82 -12.64
N PHE A 140 1.94 -4.20 -13.50
CA PHE A 140 0.91 -5.18 -13.20
C PHE A 140 1.24 -6.48 -13.93
N SER A 141 1.19 -7.60 -13.21
CA SER A 141 1.30 -8.92 -13.80
C SER A 141 0.04 -9.70 -13.48
N PHE A 142 -0.68 -10.08 -14.52
CA PHE A 142 -1.91 -10.85 -14.41
C PHE A 142 -1.59 -12.34 -14.61
N PRO A 143 -2.31 -13.24 -13.94
CA PRO A 143 -2.23 -14.67 -14.23
C PRO A 143 -2.59 -14.96 -15.70
N PRO A 144 -2.08 -16.06 -16.26
CA PRO A 144 -2.55 -16.55 -17.56
C PRO A 144 -4.06 -16.82 -17.51
N LYS A 145 -4.71 -16.73 -18.67
CA LYS A 145 -6.14 -17.05 -18.83
C LYS A 145 -6.45 -18.50 -18.49
#